data_AF-A0A853D5U6-F1
#
_entry.id   AF-A0A853D5U6-F1
#
_cell.length_a   1.000
_cell.length_b   1.000
_cell.length_c   1.000
_cell.angle_alpha   90.00
_cell.angle_beta   90.00
_cell.angle_gamma   90.00
#
_symmetry.space_group_name_H-M   'P 1'
#
loop_
_entity.id
_entity.type
_entity.pdbx_description
1 polymer ?
#
loop_
_entity_poly.entity_id
_entity_poly.type
_entity_poly.pdbx_seq_one_letter_code
_entity_poly.pdbx_strand_id
1 'polypeptide(L)'
;MAATDVLGSRSGKKYIEQKYIDRVLMDEGQNMLRAQDKVISRYNVKKLIPEITRRRISVSSGRLTLTHPIRERFIDMKTIRGQRQKAIQLHNKVLYSHFNSIVGRLAYGFTEDVRNLIAKDQKIHL
;
A
#
# COMPACT_ATOMS: atom_id res chain seq x y z
N MET A 1 -4.43 -23.30 33.54
CA MET A 1 -4.58 -22.78 32.16
C MET A 1 -4.36 -23.92 31.19
N ALA A 2 -5.39 -24.31 30.42
CA ALA A 2 -5.32 -25.45 29.51
C ALA A 2 -4.53 -25.09 28.24
N ALA A 3 -3.76 -26.04 27.69
CA ALA A 3 -2.94 -25.82 26.49
C ALA A 3 -3.76 -25.35 25.26
N THR A 4 -5.06 -25.65 25.23
CA THR A 4 -6.01 -25.21 24.21
C THR A 4 -6.27 -23.70 24.24
N ASP A 5 -6.34 -23.08 25.41
CA ASP A 5 -6.46 -21.61 25.54
C ASP A 5 -5.20 -20.88 25.07
N VAL A 6 -4.02 -21.48 25.29
CA VAL A 6 -2.73 -20.92 24.85
C VAL A 6 -2.58 -21.01 23.33
N LEU A 7 -3.12 -22.06 22.71
CA LEU A 7 -3.13 -22.20 21.25
C LEU A 7 -4.15 -21.27 20.57
N GLY A 8 -5.34 -21.12 21.17
CA GLY A 8 -6.37 -20.18 20.71
C GLY A 8 -5.90 -18.72 20.76
N SER A 9 -5.31 -18.31 21.88
CA SER A 9 -4.76 -16.95 22.06
C SER A 9 -3.59 -16.63 21.12
N ARG A 10 -2.70 -17.60 20.84
CA ARG A 10 -1.62 -17.44 19.84
C ARG A 10 -2.14 -17.27 18.41
N SER A 11 -3.22 -17.98 18.06
CA SER A 11 -3.86 -17.85 16.75
C SER A 11 -4.57 -16.50 16.60
N GLY A 12 -5.31 -16.07 17.64
CA GLY A 12 -5.98 -14.76 17.67
C GLY A 12 -5.00 -13.59 17.56
N LYS A 13 -3.86 -13.65 18.27
CA LYS A 13 -2.81 -12.62 18.17
C LYS A 13 -2.26 -12.48 16.75
N LYS A 14 -1.91 -13.61 16.11
CA LYS A 14 -1.42 -13.61 14.71
C LYS A 14 -2.46 -13.07 13.73
N TYR A 15 -3.73 -13.40 13.95
CA TYR A 15 -4.82 -12.89 13.11
C TYR A 15 -4.98 -11.37 13.23
N ILE A 16 -4.92 -10.83 14.46
CA ILE A 16 -5.00 -9.38 14.70
C ILE A 16 -3.80 -8.66 14.07
N GLU A 17 -2.59 -9.20 14.21
CA GLU A 17 -1.39 -8.69 13.55
C GLU A 17 -1.54 -8.67 12.03
N GLN A 18 -2.01 -9.76 11.43
CA GLN A 18 -2.26 -9.85 10.00
C GLN A 18 -3.29 -8.81 9.53
N LYS A 19 -4.38 -8.63 10.28
CA LYS A 19 -5.39 -7.61 9.98
C LYS A 19 -4.86 -6.19 10.10
N TYR A 20 -3.99 -5.93 11.07
CA TYR A 20 -3.30 -4.65 11.17
C TYR A 20 -2.45 -4.38 9.93
N ILE A 21 -1.63 -5.36 9.53
CA ILE A 21 -0.79 -5.26 8.33
C ILE A 21 -1.65 -4.99 7.10
N ASP A 22 -2.71 -5.77 6.89
CA ASP A 22 -3.59 -5.61 5.73
C ASP A 22 -4.27 -4.23 5.71
N ARG A 23 -4.68 -3.70 6.87
CA ARG A 23 -5.27 -2.36 7.01
C ARG A 23 -4.26 -1.26 6.64
N VAL A 24 -3.05 -1.32 7.20
CA VAL A 24 -1.98 -0.36 6.89
C VAL A 24 -1.64 -0.38 5.41
N LEU A 25 -1.46 -1.56 4.82
CA LEU A 25 -1.17 -1.71 3.40
C LEU A 25 -2.29 -1.15 2.54
N MET A 26 -3.56 -1.40 2.89
CA MET A 26 -4.70 -0.92 2.11
C MET A 26 -4.79 0.60 2.14
N ASP A 27 -4.64 1.21 3.31
CA ASP A 27 -4.65 2.67 3.48
C ASP A 27 -3.52 3.32 2.66
N GLU A 28 -2.30 2.81 2.81
CA GLU A 28 -1.12 3.34 2.10
C GLU A 28 -1.22 3.13 0.60
N GLY A 29 -1.79 1.99 0.17
CA GLY A 29 -2.13 1.76 -1.22
C GLY A 29 -3.09 2.83 -1.76
N GLN A 30 -4.22 3.07 -1.09
CA GLN A 30 -5.15 4.10 -1.54
C GLN A 30 -4.50 5.49 -1.57
N ASN A 31 -3.68 5.83 -0.57
CA ASN A 31 -2.96 7.10 -0.55
C ASN A 31 -1.94 7.20 -1.70
N MET A 32 -1.31 6.09 -2.07
CA MET A 32 -0.42 6.00 -3.23
C MET A 32 -1.15 6.29 -4.54
N LEU A 33 -2.35 5.74 -4.75
CA LEU A 33 -3.16 6.07 -5.93
C LEU A 33 -3.51 7.56 -5.98
N ARG A 34 -3.93 8.13 -4.85
CA ARG A 34 -4.23 9.57 -4.74
C ARG A 34 -3.01 10.43 -5.03
N ALA A 35 -1.83 10.04 -4.54
CA ALA A 35 -0.58 10.73 -4.80
C ALA A 35 -0.20 10.67 -6.29
N GLN A 36 -0.35 9.50 -6.92
CA GLN A 36 -0.17 9.36 -8.36
C GLN A 36 -1.18 10.19 -9.15
N ASP A 37 -2.44 10.25 -8.74
CA ASP A 37 -3.47 11.05 -9.40
C ASP A 37 -3.14 12.54 -9.36
N LYS A 38 -2.57 13.03 -8.26
CA LYS A 38 -2.04 14.40 -8.16
C LYS A 38 -0.89 14.66 -9.13
N VAL A 39 -0.02 13.68 -9.36
CA VAL A 39 1.06 13.79 -10.35
C VAL A 39 0.46 13.79 -11.76
N ILE A 40 -0.48 12.90 -12.04
CA ILE A 40 -1.15 12.78 -13.33
C ILE A 40 -1.89 14.07 -13.71
N SER A 41 -2.61 14.67 -12.76
CA SER A 41 -3.30 15.93 -12.98
C SER A 41 -2.31 17.08 -13.24
N ARG A 42 -1.23 17.16 -12.44
CA ARG A 42 -0.20 18.20 -12.59
C ARG A 42 0.48 18.18 -13.96
N TYR A 43 0.75 16.99 -14.49
CA TYR A 43 1.48 16.82 -15.75
C TYR A 43 0.57 16.51 -16.96
N ASN A 44 -0.75 16.54 -16.78
CA ASN A 44 -1.73 16.20 -17.82
C ASN A 44 -1.45 14.85 -18.52
N VAL A 45 -0.99 13.86 -17.76
CA VAL A 45 -0.50 12.57 -18.30
C VAL A 45 -1.56 11.83 -19.10
N LYS A 46 -2.85 12.06 -18.81
CA LYS A 46 -3.96 11.47 -19.58
C LYS A 46 -3.90 11.78 -21.08
N LYS A 47 -3.27 12.89 -21.48
CA LYS A 47 -3.02 13.21 -22.90
C LYS A 47 -1.93 12.31 -23.52
N LEU A 48 -0.97 11.87 -22.72
CA LEU A 48 0.16 11.02 -23.14
C LEU A 48 -0.20 9.53 -23.08
N ILE A 49 -0.95 9.13 -22.05
CA ILE A 49 -1.35 7.74 -21.80
C ILE A 49 -2.84 7.75 -21.40
N PRO A 50 -3.75 7.58 -22.38
CA PRO A 50 -5.20 7.56 -22.11
C PRO A 50 -5.60 6.44 -21.13
N GLU A 51 -4.89 5.31 -21.14
CA GLU A 51 -5.22 4.15 -20.30
C GLU A 51 -4.76 4.26 -18.84
N ILE A 52 -4.19 5.40 -18.43
CA ILE A 52 -3.64 5.60 -17.09
C ILE A 52 -4.65 5.49 -15.94
N THR A 53 -5.94 5.45 -16.28
CA THR A 53 -7.05 5.23 -15.34
C THR A 53 -7.21 3.77 -14.90
N ARG A 54 -6.51 2.83 -15.55
CA ARG A 54 -6.65 1.38 -15.27
C ARG A 54 -5.79 0.89 -14.10
N ARG A 55 -5.27 1.79 -13.26
CA ARG A 55 -4.49 1.44 -12.07
C ARG A 55 -5.38 0.82 -11.01
N ARG A 56 -4.89 -0.25 -10.37
CA ARG A 56 -5.61 -0.98 -9.32
C ARG A 56 -4.68 -1.35 -8.19
N ILE A 57 -5.22 -1.36 -6.98
CA ILE A 57 -4.54 -1.86 -5.80
C ILE A 57 -5.33 -3.01 -5.21
N SER A 58 -4.61 -4.05 -4.79
CA SER A 58 -5.15 -5.14 -4.01
C SER A 58 -4.20 -5.46 -2.86
N VAL A 59 -4.77 -5.78 -1.71
CA VAL A 59 -4.04 -6.29 -0.56
C VAL A 59 -4.51 -7.70 -0.27
N SER A 60 -3.59 -8.64 -0.18
CA SER A 60 -3.89 -10.01 0.20
C SER A 60 -2.74 -10.59 1.00
N SER A 61 -3.03 -11.17 2.15
CA SER A 61 -2.06 -11.92 2.97
C SER A 61 -0.76 -11.13 3.21
N GLY A 62 -0.88 -9.85 3.58
CA GLY A 62 0.27 -9.00 3.88
C GLY A 62 1.04 -8.52 2.64
N ARG A 63 0.47 -8.66 1.44
CA ARG A 63 1.07 -8.20 0.18
C ARG A 63 0.22 -7.12 -0.45
N LEU A 64 0.80 -5.93 -0.62
CA LEU A 64 0.27 -4.87 -1.46
C LEU A 64 0.68 -5.09 -2.92
N THR A 65 -0.28 -5.16 -3.82
CA THR A 65 -0.05 -5.25 -5.27
C THR A 65 -0.62 -4.03 -5.95
N LEU A 66 0.20 -3.33 -6.74
CA LEU A 66 -0.20 -2.24 -7.62
C LEU A 66 -0.10 -2.70 -9.08
N THR A 67 -1.21 -2.74 -9.78
CA THR A 67 -1.28 -3.06 -11.21
C THR A 67 -1.45 -1.78 -12.03
N HIS A 68 -0.68 -1.66 -13.11
CA HIS A 68 -0.74 -0.53 -14.04
C HIS A 68 -0.40 -0.95 -15.49
N PRO A 69 -0.90 -0.23 -16.51
CA PRO A 69 -0.50 -0.37 -17.90
C PRO A 69 1.03 -0.30 -18.12
N ILE A 70 1.57 -1.19 -18.95
CA ILE A 70 3.03 -1.28 -19.21
C ILE A 70 3.64 0.03 -19.72
N ARG A 71 2.86 0.84 -20.47
CA ARG A 71 3.30 2.14 -21.00
C ARG A 71 3.70 3.12 -19.90
N GLU A 72 3.09 3.02 -18.72
CA GLU A 72 3.40 3.92 -17.61
C GLU A 72 4.84 3.74 -17.10
N ARG A 73 5.45 2.56 -17.27
CA ARG A 73 6.84 2.30 -16.84
C ARG A 73 7.85 3.27 -17.45
N PHE A 74 7.56 3.76 -18.65
CA PHE A 74 8.47 4.64 -19.38
C PHE A 74 8.35 6.10 -18.95
N ILE A 75 7.32 6.47 -18.19
CA ILE A 75 7.05 7.87 -17.84
C ILE A 75 8.05 8.44 -16.82
N ASP A 76 8.58 7.56 -15.97
CA ASP A 76 9.58 7.87 -14.96
C ASP A 76 11.00 7.94 -15.56
N MET A 77 11.19 7.49 -16.81
CA MET A 77 12.50 7.44 -17.45
C MET A 77 12.93 8.83 -17.95
N LYS A 78 14.21 9.18 -17.75
CA LYS A 78 14.79 10.43 -18.30
C LYS A 78 15.23 10.30 -19.75
N THR A 79 15.41 9.08 -20.24
CA THR A 79 15.87 8.81 -21.60
C THR A 79 15.10 7.63 -22.16
N ILE A 80 14.50 7.80 -23.34
CA ILE A 80 13.87 6.72 -24.10
C ILE A 80 14.50 6.71 -25.49
N ARG A 81 14.99 5.55 -25.93
CA ARG A 81 15.58 5.39 -27.29
C ARG A 81 16.64 6.46 -27.63
N GLY A 82 17.49 6.80 -26.65
CA GLY A 82 18.55 7.80 -26.82
C GLY A 82 18.10 9.27 -26.73
N GLN A 83 16.79 9.55 -26.71
CA GLN A 83 16.27 10.90 -26.55
C GLN A 83 15.97 11.22 -25.08
N ARG A 84 16.45 12.38 -24.63
CA ARG A 84 16.14 12.89 -23.29
C ARG A 84 14.69 13.38 -23.25
N GLN A 85 13.98 13.01 -22.20
CA GLN A 85 12.63 13.48 -21.91
C GLN A 85 12.50 13.93 -20.46
N LYS A 86 11.48 14.72 -20.17
CA LYS A 86 11.15 15.13 -18.81
C LYS A 86 10.52 13.94 -18.07
N ALA A 87 11.26 13.37 -17.13
CA ALA A 87 10.75 12.31 -16.27
C ALA A 87 9.62 12.83 -15.37
N ILE A 88 8.45 12.23 -15.48
CA ILE A 88 7.30 12.49 -14.61
C ILE A 88 7.40 11.43 -13.53
N GLN A 89 7.83 11.82 -12.33
CA GLN A 89 8.09 10.90 -11.21
C GLN A 89 6.77 10.33 -10.65
N LEU A 90 6.09 9.49 -11.42
CA LEU A 90 4.78 8.94 -11.11
C LEU A 90 4.91 7.71 -10.20
N HIS A 91 5.88 6.85 -10.46
CA HIS A 91 6.02 5.60 -9.73
C HIS A 91 7.08 5.70 -8.65
N ASN A 92 8.35 5.82 -9.02
CA ASN A 92 9.48 5.60 -8.11
C ASN A 92 9.40 6.52 -6.88
N LYS A 93 9.25 7.83 -7.09
CA LYS A 93 9.18 8.79 -5.98
C LYS A 93 7.99 8.50 -5.06
N VAL A 94 6.83 8.22 -5.64
CA VAL A 94 5.61 7.97 -4.86
C VAL A 94 5.73 6.65 -4.10
N LEU A 95 6.20 5.59 -4.76
CA LEU A 95 6.42 4.28 -4.17
C LEU A 95 7.38 4.34 -2.98
N TYR A 96 8.54 4.99 -3.14
CA TYR A 96 9.51 5.10 -2.03
C TYR A 96 8.97 5.92 -0.86
N SER A 97 8.22 6.99 -1.13
CA SER A 97 7.59 7.78 -0.08
C SER A 97 6.60 6.95 0.74
N HIS A 98 5.72 6.19 0.08
CA HIS A 98 4.75 5.35 0.76
C HIS A 98 5.37 4.09 1.38
N PHE A 99 6.41 3.53 0.78
CA PHE A 99 7.17 2.44 1.37
C PHE A 99 7.72 2.83 2.75
N ASN A 100 8.32 4.02 2.87
CA ASN A 100 8.80 4.52 4.16
C ASN A 100 7.67 4.74 5.17
N SER A 101 6.52 5.25 4.71
CA SER A 101 5.31 5.38 5.56
C SER A 101 4.84 4.02 6.08
N ILE A 102 4.77 3.01 5.20
CA ILE A 102 4.40 1.63 5.56
C ILE A 102 5.36 1.09 6.62
N VAL A 103 6.67 1.19 6.38
CA VAL A 103 7.69 0.70 7.33
C VAL A 103 7.53 1.38 8.69
N GLY A 104 7.37 2.70 8.73
CA GLY A 104 7.16 3.43 9.99
C GLY A 104 5.89 3.02 10.74
N ARG A 105 4.76 2.91 10.01
CA ARG A 105 3.48 2.47 10.60
C ARG A 105 3.55 1.03 11.09
N LEU A 106 4.20 0.13 10.37
CA LEU A 106 4.34 -1.26 10.78
C LEU A 106 5.28 -1.41 11.98
N ALA A 107 6.36 -0.62 12.05
CA ALA A 107 7.30 -0.67 13.15
C ALA A 107 6.74 -0.13 14.48
N TYR A 108 5.97 0.97 14.43
CA TYR A 108 5.59 1.71 15.63
C TYR A 108 4.09 1.82 15.88
N GLY A 109 3.24 1.54 14.88
CA GLY A 109 1.80 1.78 14.96
C GLY A 109 0.99 0.62 15.55
N PHE A 110 1.60 -0.55 15.79
CA PHE A 110 0.89 -1.68 16.41
C PHE A 110 0.91 -1.59 17.95
N THR A 111 0.16 -0.64 18.49
CA THR A 111 0.03 -0.42 19.94
C THR A 111 -1.06 -1.30 20.57
N GLU A 112 -1.10 -1.38 21.90
CA GLU A 112 -2.15 -2.11 22.64
C GLU A 112 -3.55 -1.57 22.33
N ASP A 113 -3.72 -0.24 22.24
CA ASP A 113 -4.99 0.38 21.87
C ASP A 113 -5.46 -0.03 20.48
N VAL A 114 -4.54 -0.08 19.51
CA VAL A 114 -4.83 -0.52 18.14
C VAL A 114 -5.18 -2.00 18.11
N ARG A 115 -4.48 -2.83 18.90
CA ARG A 115 -4.80 -4.25 19.05
C ARG A 115 -6.22 -4.45 19.59
N ASN A 116 -6.59 -3.72 20.65
CA ASN A 116 -7.91 -3.78 21.25
C ASN A 116 -9.00 -3.32 20.29
N LEU A 117 -8.72 -2.27 19.51
CA LEU A 117 -9.63 -1.77 18.47
C LEU A 117 -9.88 -2.83 17.39
N ILE A 118 -8.82 -3.47 16.89
CA ILE A 118 -8.95 -4.53 15.87
C ILE A 118 -9.64 -5.76 16.45
N ALA A 119 -9.33 -6.16 17.69
CA ALA A 119 -10.01 -7.26 18.36
C ALA A 119 -11.52 -7.00 18.46
N LYS A 120 -11.92 -5.78 18.83
CA LYS A 120 -13.32 -5.35 18.88
C LYS A 120 -13.99 -5.37 17.51
N ASP A 121 -13.34 -4.82 16.48
CA ASP A 121 -13.84 -4.82 15.10
C ASP A 121 -14.09 -6.26 14.59
N GLN A 122 -13.24 -7.21 14.99
CA GLN A 122 -13.33 -8.61 14.58
C GLN A 122 -14.19 -9.48 15.52
N LYS A 123 -14.80 -8.88 16.56
CA LYS A 123 -15.56 -9.59 17.61
C LYS A 123 -14.77 -10.71 18.28
N ILE A 124 -13.45 -10.52 18.42
CA ILE A 124 -12.56 -11.46 19.11
C ILE A 124 -12.49 -11.01 20.56
N HIS A 125 -12.88 -11.88 21.49
CA HIS A 125 -12.62 -11.68 22.92
C HIS A 125 -11.14 -11.97 23.18
N LEU A 126 -10.42 -10.96 23.66
CA LEU A 126 -9.04 -11.08 24.15
C LEU A 126 -9.00 -11.64 25.57
#